data_AF-A0A520DW14-F1
#
_entry.id   AF-A0A520DW14-F1
#
_cell.length_a   1.000
_cell.length_b   1.000
_cell.length_c   1.000
_cell.angle_alpha   90.00
_cell.angle_beta   90.00
_cell.angle_gamma   90.00
#
_symmetry.space_group_name_H-M   'P 1'
#
loop_
_entity.id
_entity.type
_entity.pdbx_description
1 polymer ?
#
loop_
_entity_poly.entity_id
_entity_poly.type
_entity_poly.pdbx_seq_one_letter_code
_entity_poly.pdbx_strand_id
1 'polypeptide(L)'
;MKQVFGKRFILVVLIGLVLLAFFFVSLFDKGESGNSGMSLKLQKFIPFGAFLILETFLIAQALYFFVKKRVSDGLQNIYAAALLGVLLFLIMYIGHTFITS
;
A
#
# COMPACT_ATOMS: atom_id res chain seq x y z
N MET A 1 10.03 -0.85 29.01
CA MET A 1 10.21 -0.30 27.65
C MET A 1 9.37 -1.05 26.60
N LYS A 2 8.03 -1.08 26.72
CA LYS A 2 7.15 -1.89 25.82
C LYS A 2 6.23 -1.08 24.88
N GLN A 3 6.20 0.25 24.97
CA GLN A 3 5.17 1.05 24.28
C GLN A 3 5.64 1.83 23.03
N VAL A 4 6.92 1.79 22.67
CA VAL A 4 7.43 2.51 21.49
C VAL A 4 7.30 1.67 20.21
N PHE A 5 7.43 0.34 20.32
CA PHE A 5 7.35 -0.61 19.21
C PHE A 5 6.02 -0.57 18.45
N GLY A 6 4.88 -0.46 19.15
CA GLY A 6 3.56 -0.49 18.51
C GLY A 6 3.24 0.79 17.72
N LYS A 7 3.67 1.96 18.21
CA LYS A 7 3.20 3.25 17.68
C LYS A 7 3.63 3.47 16.22
N ARG A 8 4.89 3.15 15.89
CA ARG A 8 5.41 3.31 14.52
C ARG A 8 4.77 2.32 13.55
N PHE A 9 4.67 1.05 13.95
CA PHE A 9 4.01 0.02 13.14
C PHE A 9 2.55 0.41 12.83
N ILE A 10 1.79 0.81 13.85
CA ILE A 10 0.40 1.24 13.70
C ILE A 10 0.30 2.44 12.76
N LEU A 11 1.17 3.45 12.94
CA LEU A 11 1.15 4.65 12.10
C LEU A 11 1.45 4.32 10.63
N VAL A 12 2.43 3.47 10.36
CA VAL A 12 2.77 3.02 9.00
C VAL A 12 1.59 2.28 8.37
N VAL A 13 1.00 1.33 9.10
CA VAL A 13 -0.15 0.56 8.61
C VAL A 13 -1.34 1.48 8.35
N LEU A 14 -1.61 2.46 9.22
CA LEU A 14 -2.66 3.45 9.01
C LEU A 14 -2.43 4.28 7.75
N ILE A 15 -1.21 4.77 7.52
CA ILE A 15 -0.88 5.51 6.28
C ILE A 15 -1.11 4.61 5.05
N GLY A 16 -0.65 3.36 5.10
CA GLY A 16 -0.86 2.39 4.03
C GLY A 16 -2.34 2.12 3.76
N LEU A 17 -3.15 1.94 4.81
CA LEU A 17 -4.59 1.75 4.72
C LEU A 17 -5.30 2.95 4.11
N VAL A 18 -4.90 4.18 4.46
CA VAL A 18 -5.46 5.40 3.87
C VAL A 18 -5.16 5.44 2.36
N LEU A 19 -3.93 5.16 1.95
CA LEU A 19 -3.55 5.10 0.53
C LEU A 19 -4.34 4.01 -0.22
N LEU A 20 -4.47 2.83 0.38
CA LEU A 20 -5.26 1.74 -0.18
C LEU A 20 -6.75 2.08 -0.28
N ALA A 21 -7.32 2.79 0.70
CA ALA A 21 -8.71 3.23 0.66
C ALA A 21 -8.96 4.23 -0.46
N PHE A 22 -8.07 5.23 -0.63
CA PHE A 22 -8.15 6.16 -1.76
C PHE A 22 -8.03 5.42 -3.09
N PHE A 23 -7.08 4.48 -3.20
CA PHE A 23 -6.94 3.66 -4.39
C PHE A 23 -8.21 2.83 -4.66
N PHE A 24 -8.75 2.15 -3.65
CA PHE A 24 -9.95 1.34 -3.76
C PHE A 24 -11.15 2.16 -4.22
N VAL A 25 -11.44 3.31 -3.60
CA VAL A 25 -12.53 4.20 -4.01
C VAL A 25 -12.35 4.68 -5.44
N SER A 26 -11.11 5.03 -5.83
CA SER A 26 -10.82 5.47 -7.19
C SER A 26 -11.12 4.39 -8.25
N LEU A 27 -11.05 3.10 -7.91
CA LEU A 27 -11.38 2.01 -8.84
C LEU A 27 -12.84 2.06 -9.31
N PHE A 28 -13.76 2.50 -8.46
CA PHE A 28 -15.20 2.55 -8.74
C PHE A 28 -15.67 3.90 -9.29
N ASP A 29 -14.79 4.88 -9.41
CA ASP A 29 -15.16 6.18 -9.96
C ASP A 29 -15.46 6.04 -11.47
N LYS A 30 -16.73 6.26 -11.84
CA LYS A 30 -17.31 6.09 -13.18
C LYS A 30 -16.93 7.23 -14.15
N GLY A 31 -15.78 7.85 -13.94
CA GLY A 31 -15.23 8.90 -14.81
C GLY A 31 -14.75 8.33 -16.15
N GLU A 32 -15.63 8.42 -17.14
CA GLU A 32 -15.41 8.44 -18.60
C GLU A 32 -15.41 7.12 -19.40
N SER A 33 -16.57 6.89 -20.04
CA SER A 33 -16.78 6.74 -21.50
C SER A 33 -15.50 6.59 -22.35
N GLY A 34 -15.44 5.51 -23.12
CA GLY A 34 -14.30 5.11 -23.94
C GLY A 34 -14.03 5.98 -25.18
N ASN A 35 -13.92 7.31 -25.04
CA ASN A 35 -13.60 8.21 -26.15
C ASN A 35 -12.59 9.35 -25.83
N SER A 36 -12.01 9.41 -24.64
CA SER A 36 -10.94 10.37 -24.33
C SER A 36 -9.60 9.64 -24.27
N GLY A 37 -8.72 9.94 -25.23
CA GLY A 37 -7.40 9.33 -25.37
C GLY A 37 -6.61 9.29 -24.06
N MET A 38 -5.90 8.18 -23.83
CA MET A 38 -5.10 7.77 -22.66
C MET A 38 -4.79 8.88 -21.64
N SER A 39 -5.82 9.34 -20.92
CA SER A 39 -5.67 10.26 -19.80
C SER A 39 -5.23 9.43 -18.61
N LEU A 40 -3.99 9.65 -18.16
CA LEU A 40 -3.47 9.07 -16.94
C LEU A 40 -4.39 9.51 -15.80
N LYS A 41 -5.24 8.60 -15.31
CA LYS A 41 -6.16 8.87 -14.20
C LYS A 41 -5.32 9.13 -12.95
N LEU A 42 -4.88 10.37 -12.76
CA LEU A 42 -4.02 10.84 -11.65
C LEU A 42 -4.61 10.42 -10.29
N GLN A 43 -5.93 10.40 -10.18
CA GLN A 43 -6.65 9.96 -8.98
C GLN A 43 -6.42 8.48 -8.64
N LYS A 44 -6.17 7.61 -9.63
CA LYS A 44 -5.78 6.20 -9.43
C LYS A 44 -4.27 6.07 -9.26
N PHE A 45 -3.52 6.81 -10.07
CA PHE A 45 -2.08 6.69 -10.18
C PHE A 45 -1.34 7.21 -8.94
N ILE A 46 -1.76 8.35 -8.37
CA ILE A 46 -1.12 8.95 -7.20
C ILE A 46 -1.20 8.04 -5.96
N PRO A 47 -2.38 7.54 -5.52
CA PRO A 47 -2.43 6.70 -4.32
C PRO A 47 -1.72 5.37 -4.54
N PHE A 48 -1.79 4.78 -5.74
CA PHE A 48 -1.06 3.56 -6.07
C PHE A 48 0.46 3.77 -6.05
N GLY A 49 0.96 4.82 -6.71
CA GLY A 49 2.38 5.15 -6.73
C GLY A 49 2.93 5.47 -5.34
N ALA A 50 2.21 6.27 -4.55
CA ALA A 50 2.57 6.55 -3.16
C ALA A 50 2.62 5.26 -2.30
N PHE A 51 1.69 4.33 -2.53
CA PHE A 51 1.69 3.04 -1.87
C PHE A 51 2.90 2.18 -2.23
N LEU A 52 3.28 2.13 -3.52
CA LEU A 52 4.48 1.40 -3.95
C LEU A 52 5.77 1.97 -3.36
N ILE A 53 5.86 3.30 -3.24
CA ILE A 53 6.98 3.97 -2.58
C ILE A 53 7.04 3.56 -1.10
N LEU A 54 5.89 3.55 -0.41
CA LEU A 54 5.81 3.11 0.99
C LEU A 54 6.25 1.65 1.16
N GLU A 55 5.75 0.74 0.33
CA GLU A 55 6.15 -0.68 0.32
C GLU A 55 7.67 -0.84 0.15
N THR A 56 8.23 -0.20 -0.88
CA THR A 56 9.66 -0.25 -1.17
C THR A 56 10.48 0.27 0.01
N PHE A 57 10.01 1.36 0.63
CA PHE A 57 10.66 1.94 1.80
C PHE A 57 10.64 1.01 3.02
N LEU A 58 9.53 0.30 3.27
CA LEU A 58 9.44 -0.67 4.36
C LEU A 58 10.40 -1.84 4.16
N ILE A 59 10.49 -2.37 2.94
CA ILE A 59 11.43 -3.43 2.60
C ILE A 59 12.88 -2.95 2.77
N ALA A 60 13.22 -1.77 2.25
CA ALA A 60 14.56 -1.19 2.40
C ALA A 60 14.93 -0.96 3.87
N GLN A 61 14.00 -0.47 4.69
CA GLN A 61 14.20 -0.32 6.13
C GLN A 61 14.36 -1.65 6.85
N ALA A 62 13.59 -2.67 6.46
CA ALA A 62 13.74 -4.00 7.03
C ALA A 62 15.16 -4.55 6.80
N LEU A 63 15.65 -4.46 5.57
CA LEU A 63 17.00 -4.87 5.19
C LEU A 63 18.06 -4.10 6.00
N TYR A 64 17.90 -2.78 6.12
CA TYR A 64 18.79 -1.96 6.94
C TYR A 64 18.84 -2.42 8.41
N PHE A 65 17.68 -2.73 9.01
CA PHE A 65 17.63 -3.20 10.39
C PHE A 65 18.23 -4.60 10.55
N PHE A 66 18.05 -5.49 9.58
CA PHE A 66 18.69 -6.82 9.59
C PHE A 66 20.22 -6.71 9.53
N VAL A 67 20.77 -5.84 8.67
CA VAL A 67 22.22 -5.56 8.62
C VAL A 67 22.74 -5.04 9.96
N LYS A 68 21.93 -4.24 10.67
CA LYS A 68 22.26 -3.73 12.01
C LYS A 68 21.96 -4.71 13.15
N LYS A 69 21.64 -5.97 12.86
CA LYS A 69 21.25 -7.02 13.83
C LYS A 69 20.02 -6.66 14.69
N ARG A 70 19.20 -5.70 14.24
CA ARG A 70 17.93 -5.31 14.89
C ARG A 70 16.77 -6.11 14.30
N VAL A 71 16.78 -7.42 14.56
CA VAL A 71 15.85 -8.36 13.90
C VAL A 71 14.39 -8.05 14.17
N SER A 72 14.03 -7.67 15.41
CA SER A 72 12.66 -7.31 15.77
C SER A 72 12.13 -6.12 14.96
N ASP A 73 12.94 -5.06 14.81
CA ASP A 73 12.57 -3.88 14.02
C ASP A 73 12.43 -4.22 12.53
N GLY A 74 13.32 -5.08 12.01
CA GLY A 74 13.26 -5.54 10.63
C GLY A 74 12.00 -6.36 10.34
N LEU A 75 11.69 -7.33 11.20
CA LEU A 75 10.49 -8.16 11.07
C LEU A 75 9.21 -7.34 11.13
N GLN A 76 9.14 -6.28 11.94
CA GLN A 76 7.95 -5.41 11.97
C GLN A 76 7.70 -4.71 10.63
N ASN A 77 8.75 -4.23 9.96
CA ASN A 77 8.60 -3.62 8.64
C ASN A 77 8.18 -4.66 7.59
N ILE A 78 8.72 -5.89 7.65
CA ILE A 78 8.29 -6.99 6.79
C ILE A 78 6.83 -7.35 7.03
N TYR A 79 6.37 -7.44 8.28
CA TYR A 79 4.98 -7.75 8.58
C TYR A 79 4.03 -6.64 8.12
N ALA A 80 4.43 -5.36 8.26
CA ALA A 80 3.64 -4.24 7.76
C ALA A 80 3.52 -4.31 6.22
N ALA A 81 4.65 -4.53 5.54
CA ALA A 81 4.70 -4.66 4.09
C ALA A 81 3.86 -5.85 3.58
N ALA A 82 4.02 -7.02 4.20
CA ALA A 82 3.25 -8.21 3.83
C ALA A 82 1.74 -8.00 4.01
N LEU A 83 1.32 -7.40 5.12
CA LEU A 83 -0.10 -7.12 5.39
C LEU A 83 -0.69 -6.15 4.36
N LEU A 84 0.02 -5.04 4.10
CA LEU A 84 -0.40 -4.04 3.13
C LEU A 84 -0.40 -4.61 1.69
N GLY A 85 0.62 -5.38 1.32
CA GLY A 85 0.71 -6.07 0.04
C GLY A 85 -0.44 -7.05 -0.21
N VAL A 86 -0.80 -7.87 0.78
CA VAL A 86 -1.96 -8.79 0.67
C VAL A 86 -3.26 -8.01 0.45
N LEU A 87 -3.45 -6.89 1.16
CA LEU A 87 -4.62 -6.02 0.97
C LEU A 87 -4.65 -5.40 -0.43
N LEU A 88 -3.50 -4.98 -0.96
CA LEU A 88 -3.41 -4.49 -2.34
C LEU A 88 -3.83 -5.58 -3.34
N PHE A 89 -3.31 -6.80 -3.20
CA PHE A 89 -3.68 -7.92 -4.07
C PHE A 89 -5.18 -8.21 -4.00
N LEU A 90 -5.78 -8.16 -2.80
CA LEU A 90 -7.22 -8.33 -2.62
C LEU A 90 -8.02 -7.22 -3.33
N ILE A 91 -7.61 -5.96 -3.20
CA ILE A 91 -8.24 -4.81 -3.87
C ILE A 91 -8.15 -4.97 -5.39
N MET A 92 -6.99 -5.35 -5.92
CA MET A 92 -6.80 -5.58 -7.35
C MET A 92 -7.65 -6.75 -7.85
N TYR A 93 -7.75 -7.83 -7.08
CA TYR A 93 -8.60 -8.98 -7.40
C TYR A 93 -10.08 -8.58 -7.46
N ILE A 94 -10.58 -7.85 -6.46
CA ILE A 94 -11.96 -7.33 -6.43
C ILE A 94 -12.20 -6.45 -7.66
N GLY A 95 -11.30 -5.50 -7.93
CA GLY A 95 -11.38 -4.63 -9.09
C GLY A 95 -11.46 -5.41 -10.41
N HIS A 96 -10.64 -6.45 -10.57
CA HIS A 96 -10.66 -7.31 -11.76
C HIS A 96 -12.00 -8.07 -11.89
N THR A 97 -12.49 -8.68 -10.80
CA THR A 97 -13.77 -9.41 -10.82
C THR A 97 -14.96 -8.51 -11.14
N PHE A 98 -14.99 -7.28 -10.63
CA PHE A 98 -16.07 -6.31 -10.92
C PHE A 98 -16.05 -5.78 -12.36
N ILE A 99 -14.88 -5.72 -13.00
CA ILE A 99 -14.74 -5.25 -14.39
C ILE A 99 -15.12 -6.36 -15.39
N THR A 100 -14.94 -7.63 -15.01
CA THR A 100 -15.17 -8.80 -15.89
C THR A 100 -16.55 -9.43 -15.75
N SER A 101 -17.33 -9.04 -14.73
CA SER A 101 -18.75 -9.38 -14.52
C SER A 101 -19.69 -8.40 -15.19
#